data_AF-E4T2C7-F1
#
_entry.id   AF-E4T2C7-F1
#
_cell.length_a   1.000
_cell.length_b   1.000
_cell.length_c   1.000
_cell.angle_alpha   90.00
_cell.angle_beta   90.00
_cell.angle_gamma   90.00
#
_symmetry.space_group_name_H-M   'P 1'
#
loop_
_entity.id
_entity.type
_entity.pdbx_description
1 polymer ?
#
loop_
_entity_poly.entity_id
_entity_poly.type
_entity_poly.pdbx_seq_one_letter_code
_entity_poly.pdbx_strand_id
1 'polypeptide(L)'
;MAQTFKLKKGEILFENDKIIISDKAKLQRYMSLFTSGLWMLVGIKYMLKSGQLNTDSLDYFWIFLGVINILVFVAYLLRSSKSIILIDEVKSLQVKQRLNNIFLDIKLNDHRLRRVSQVEDMEELEEYIKTHYDGLTTK
;
A
#
# COMPACT_ATOMS: atom_id res chain seq x y z
N MET A 1 25.55 1.17 10.17
CA MET A 1 25.91 0.03 9.30
C MET A 1 24.77 -0.19 8.33
N ALA A 2 25.03 -0.66 7.12
CA ALA A 2 23.96 -0.90 6.14
C ALA A 2 23.57 -2.39 6.15
N GLN A 3 22.29 -2.70 6.29
CA GLN A 3 21.77 -4.08 6.20
C GLN A 3 20.73 -4.17 5.09
N THR A 4 20.85 -5.22 4.27
CA THR A 4 19.97 -5.47 3.13
C THR A 4 19.11 -6.69 3.39
N PHE A 5 17.81 -6.54 3.24
CA PHE A 5 16.83 -7.63 3.29
C PHE A 5 16.30 -7.89 1.89
N LYS A 6 16.28 -9.17 1.50
CA LYS A 6 15.73 -9.58 0.21
C LYS A 6 14.20 -9.65 0.25
N LEU A 7 13.60 -9.20 -0.84
CA LEU A 7 12.18 -9.38 -1.12
C LEU A 7 12.05 -10.31 -2.33
N LYS A 8 10.93 -11.04 -2.43
CA LYS A 8 10.65 -11.84 -3.64
C LYS A 8 10.68 -11.02 -4.94
N LYS A 9 10.42 -9.71 -4.86
CA LYS A 9 10.39 -8.78 -6.01
C LYS A 9 11.09 -7.46 -5.68
N GLY A 10 12.29 -7.51 -5.12
CA GLY A 10 13.01 -6.31 -4.72
C GLY A 10 13.97 -6.49 -3.55
N GLU A 11 14.39 -5.38 -2.96
CA GLU A 11 15.26 -5.36 -1.79
C GLU A 11 14.92 -4.16 -0.89
N ILE A 12 15.13 -4.31 0.42
CA ILE A 12 15.11 -3.23 1.40
C ILE A 12 16.53 -3.04 1.92
N LEU A 13 17.08 -1.84 1.77
CA LEU A 13 18.35 -1.45 2.35
C LEU A 13 18.08 -0.47 3.49
N PHE A 14 18.49 -0.83 4.69
CA PHE A 14 18.50 0.07 5.85
C PHE A 14 19.87 0.72 5.95
N GLU A 15 19.95 2.03 5.75
CA GLU A 15 21.10 2.86 6.07
C GLU A 15 20.86 3.61 7.40
N ASN A 16 21.87 4.29 7.93
CA ASN A 16 21.77 4.97 9.23
C ASN A 16 20.78 6.15 9.24
N ASP A 17 20.56 6.78 8.09
CA ASP A 17 19.77 8.01 7.91
C ASP A 17 18.49 7.79 7.07
N LYS A 18 18.39 6.66 6.35
CA LYS A 18 17.29 6.39 5.43
C LYS A 18 17.08 4.89 5.20
N ILE A 19 15.86 4.57 4.76
CA ILE A 19 15.43 3.25 4.29
C ILE A 19 15.22 3.36 2.78
N ILE A 20 15.99 2.59 2.02
CA ILE A 20 15.83 2.48 0.56
C ILE A 20 15.07 1.20 0.25
N ILE A 21 14.02 1.32 -0.53
CA ILE A 21 13.14 0.23 -0.94
C ILE A 21 13.13 0.19 -2.46
N SER A 22 13.72 -0.86 -3.01
CA SER A 22 13.67 -1.17 -4.42
C SER A 22 12.54 -2.17 -4.65
N ASP A 23 11.34 -1.68 -5.02
CA ASP A 23 10.19 -2.52 -5.35
C ASP A 23 9.42 -1.97 -6.57
N LYS A 24 8.43 -2.74 -7.05
CA LYS A 24 7.53 -2.31 -8.14
C LYS A 24 6.30 -1.54 -7.64
N ALA A 25 6.31 -0.94 -6.45
CA ALA A 25 5.09 -0.36 -5.88
C ALA A 25 4.57 0.85 -6.66
N LYS A 26 5.44 1.66 -7.28
CA LYS A 26 5.00 2.74 -8.17
C LYS A 26 4.16 2.19 -9.33
N LEU A 27 4.64 1.14 -9.98
CA LEU A 27 3.92 0.49 -11.08
C LEU A 27 2.58 -0.11 -10.60
N GLN A 28 2.57 -0.81 -9.47
CA GLN A 28 1.34 -1.37 -8.89
C GLN A 28 0.32 -0.29 -8.54
N ARG A 29 0.77 0.84 -8.01
CA ARG A 29 -0.07 2.00 -7.72
C ARG A 29 -0.69 2.55 -9.00
N TYR A 30 0.10 2.79 -10.05
CA TYR A 30 -0.43 3.30 -11.32
C TYR A 30 -1.42 2.34 -11.96
N MET A 31 -1.11 1.04 -12.00
CA MET A 31 -2.03 0.04 -12.55
C MET A 31 -3.35 0.01 -11.78
N SER A 32 -3.30 0.10 -10.45
CA SER A 32 -4.51 0.08 -9.61
C SER A 32 -5.33 1.36 -9.75
N LEU A 33 -4.68 2.53 -9.84
CA LEU A 33 -5.38 3.79 -10.10
C LEU A 33 -6.02 3.80 -11.50
N PHE A 34 -5.34 3.27 -12.51
CA PHE A 34 -5.85 3.18 -13.87
C PHE A 34 -7.07 2.26 -13.96
N THR A 35 -7.00 1.05 -13.38
CA THR A 35 -8.13 0.12 -13.38
C THR A 35 -9.31 0.67 -12.59
N SER A 36 -9.08 1.23 -11.39
CA SER A 36 -10.16 1.85 -10.61
C SER A 36 -10.79 3.04 -11.33
N GLY A 37 -9.98 3.85 -12.03
CA GLY A 37 -10.49 4.94 -12.87
C GLY A 37 -11.40 4.44 -13.99
N LEU A 38 -11.01 3.36 -14.68
CA LEU A 38 -11.82 2.73 -15.73
C LEU A 38 -13.17 2.25 -15.18
N TRP A 39 -13.17 1.57 -14.02
CA TRP A 39 -14.40 1.10 -13.37
C TRP A 39 -15.30 2.24 -12.91
N MET A 40 -14.73 3.34 -12.42
CA MET A 40 -15.51 4.54 -12.08
C MET A 40 -16.22 5.13 -13.31
N LEU A 41 -15.54 5.23 -14.46
CA LEU A 41 -16.16 5.72 -15.70
C LEU A 41 -17.34 4.83 -16.14
N VAL A 42 -17.18 3.51 -16.03
CA VAL A 42 -18.26 2.57 -16.31
C VAL A 42 -19.42 2.78 -15.32
N GLY A 43 -19.13 2.85 -14.02
CA GLY A 43 -20.16 3.09 -12.99
C GLY A 43 -20.94 4.39 -13.22
N ILE A 44 -20.25 5.49 -13.55
CA ILE A 44 -20.88 6.79 -13.86
C ILE A 44 -21.79 6.67 -15.08
N LYS A 45 -21.34 6.01 -16.16
CA LYS A 45 -22.14 5.81 -17.37
C LYS A 45 -23.45 5.07 -17.06
N TYR A 46 -23.40 4.03 -16.23
CA TYR A 46 -24.60 3.27 -15.83
C TYR A 46 -25.50 4.07 -14.89
N MET A 47 -24.93 4.81 -13.95
CA MET A 47 -25.68 5.69 -13.04
C MET A 47 -26.44 6.81 -13.79
N LEU A 48 -25.84 7.38 -14.84
CA LEU A 48 -26.51 8.35 -15.71
C LEU A 48 -27.65 7.72 -16.53
N LYS A 49 -27.55 6.42 -16.85
CA LYS A 49 -28.54 5.67 -17.64
C LYS A 49 -29.71 5.16 -16.79
N SER A 50 -29.49 4.80 -15.52
CA SER A 50 -30.53 4.27 -14.63
C SER A 50 -31.61 5.31 -14.29
N GLY A 51 -31.32 6.61 -14.43
CA GLY A 51 -32.33 7.67 -14.30
C GLY A 51 -33.39 7.68 -15.42
N GLN A 52 -33.20 6.88 -16.48
CA GLN A 52 -34.08 6.85 -17.66
C GLN A 52 -34.81 5.51 -17.87
N LEU A 53 -34.50 4.46 -17.10
CA LEU A 53 -35.04 3.11 -17.30
C LEU A 53 -35.59 2.55 -15.98
N ASN A 54 -36.75 1.89 -16.06
CA ASN A 54 -37.35 1.15 -14.95
C ASN A 54 -36.30 0.20 -14.34
N THR A 55 -36.00 0.40 -13.07
CA THR A 55 -34.83 -0.13 -12.36
C THR A 55 -34.77 -1.66 -12.34
N ASP A 56 -33.79 -2.21 -13.06
CA ASP A 56 -33.40 -3.62 -12.98
C ASP A 56 -32.26 -3.83 -11.96
N SER A 57 -32.15 -5.04 -11.41
CA SER A 57 -31.12 -5.44 -10.43
C SER A 57 -29.67 -5.24 -10.93
N LEU A 58 -29.47 -5.20 -12.25
CA LEU A 58 -28.17 -4.94 -12.88
C LEU A 58 -27.63 -3.54 -12.61
N ASP A 59 -28.49 -2.52 -12.46
CA ASP A 59 -28.02 -1.14 -12.25
C ASP A 59 -27.42 -0.94 -10.86
N TYR A 60 -27.96 -1.62 -9.84
CA TYR A 60 -27.43 -1.59 -8.48
C TYR A 60 -26.02 -2.22 -8.39
N PHE A 61 -25.75 -3.25 -9.18
CA PHE A 61 -24.43 -3.88 -9.24
C PHE A 61 -23.35 -2.89 -9.73
N TRP A 62 -23.65 -2.12 -10.77
CA TRP A 62 -22.72 -1.12 -11.32
C TRP A 62 -22.48 0.05 -10.36
N ILE A 63 -23.52 0.51 -9.66
CA ILE A 63 -23.40 1.54 -8.62
C ILE A 63 -22.53 1.01 -7.47
N PHE A 64 -22.79 -0.20 -6.99
CA PHE A 64 -22.01 -0.84 -5.94
C PHE A 64 -20.53 -1.01 -6.31
N LEU A 65 -20.26 -1.47 -7.54
CA LEU A 65 -18.88 -1.54 -8.06
C LEU A 65 -18.22 -0.16 -8.14
N GLY A 66 -18.95 0.88 -8.54
CA GLY A 66 -18.47 2.25 -8.54
C GLY A 66 -18.03 2.70 -7.15
N VAL A 67 -18.88 2.48 -6.13
CA VAL A 67 -18.58 2.83 -4.73
C VAL A 67 -17.36 2.08 -4.21
N ILE A 68 -17.25 0.77 -4.46
CA ILE A 68 -16.06 -0.01 -4.07
C ILE A 68 -14.79 0.57 -4.70
N ASN A 69 -14.83 0.90 -6.00
CA ASN A 69 -13.66 1.45 -6.68
C ASN A 69 -13.27 2.84 -6.17
N ILE A 70 -14.24 3.67 -5.75
CA ILE A 70 -13.96 4.94 -5.07
C ILE A 70 -13.25 4.68 -3.73
N LEU A 71 -13.75 3.75 -2.91
CA LEU A 71 -13.12 3.40 -1.63
C LEU A 71 -11.68 2.89 -1.83
N VAL A 72 -11.48 2.02 -2.82
CA VAL A 72 -10.16 1.53 -3.21
C VAL A 72 -9.25 2.68 -3.65
N PHE A 73 -9.75 3.58 -4.50
CA PHE A 73 -9.01 4.74 -4.97
C PHE A 73 -8.56 5.64 -3.82
N VAL A 74 -9.47 5.98 -2.90
CA VAL A 74 -9.16 6.77 -1.69
C VAL A 74 -8.10 6.06 -0.84
N ALA A 75 -8.22 4.74 -0.64
CA ALA A 75 -7.22 3.96 0.10
C ALA A 75 -5.83 4.01 -0.57
N TYR A 76 -5.76 4.03 -1.91
CA TYR A 76 -4.51 4.18 -2.65
C TYR A 76 -3.91 5.59 -2.58
N LEU A 77 -4.72 6.64 -2.37
CA LEU A 77 -4.22 8.01 -2.15
C LEU A 77 -3.50 8.16 -0.81
N LEU A 78 -3.96 7.44 0.22
CA LEU A 78 -3.35 7.41 1.55
C LEU A 78 -2.05 6.57 1.62
N ARG A 79 -1.72 5.83 0.55
CA ARG A 79 -0.50 5.03 0.48
C ARG A 79 0.66 5.82 -0.13
N SER A 80 1.84 5.65 0.47
CA SER A 80 3.09 6.13 -0.08
C SER A 80 3.69 5.10 -1.02
N SER A 81 4.32 5.58 -2.08
CA SER A 81 5.13 4.79 -3.03
C SER A 81 6.55 5.35 -3.15
N LYS A 82 7.01 6.09 -2.13
CA LYS A 82 8.40 6.55 -2.03
C LYS A 82 9.33 5.32 -1.99
N SER A 83 10.44 5.41 -2.72
CA SER A 83 11.52 4.42 -2.72
C SER A 83 12.60 4.75 -1.71
N ILE A 84 12.72 6.01 -1.31
CA ILE A 84 13.66 6.45 -0.27
C ILE A 84 12.82 7.14 0.80
N ILE A 85 12.99 6.70 2.05
CA ILE A 85 12.32 7.22 3.22
C ILE A 85 13.40 7.58 4.23
N LEU A 86 13.49 8.84 4.60
CA LEU A 86 14.42 9.25 5.66
C LEU A 86 13.88 8.75 7.02
N ILE A 87 14.77 8.37 7.93
CA ILE A 87 14.37 7.80 9.23
C ILE A 87 13.63 8.83 10.09
N ASP A 88 13.95 10.12 9.96
CA ASP A 88 13.25 11.23 10.62
C ASP A 88 11.80 11.39 10.13
N GLU A 89 11.48 10.97 8.90
CA GLU A 89 10.12 10.93 8.36
C GLU A 89 9.31 9.72 8.87
N VAL A 90 9.95 8.73 9.49
CA VAL A 90 9.31 7.50 9.96
C VAL A 90 8.67 7.73 11.32
N LYS A 91 7.35 7.52 11.39
CA LYS A 91 6.58 7.53 12.63
C LYS A 91 6.59 6.18 13.33
N SER A 92 6.44 5.10 12.57
CA SER A 92 6.47 3.75 13.12
C SER A 92 6.82 2.69 12.08
N LEU A 93 7.49 1.63 12.53
CA LEU A 93 7.80 0.42 11.77
C LEU A 93 7.07 -0.78 12.39
N GLN A 94 6.39 -1.56 11.57
CA GLN A 94 5.70 -2.76 12.04
C GLN A 94 5.79 -3.88 11.01
N VAL A 95 6.29 -5.04 11.44
CA VAL A 95 6.27 -6.27 10.63
C VAL A 95 4.95 -6.99 10.90
N LYS A 96 4.26 -7.41 9.84
CA LYS A 96 2.99 -8.14 9.91
C LYS A 96 2.99 -9.32 8.95
N GLN A 97 2.43 -10.44 9.40
CA GLN A 97 2.16 -11.59 8.54
C GLN A 97 0.66 -11.65 8.20
N ARG A 98 0.30 -11.82 6.93
CA ARG A 98 -1.07 -12.11 6.48
C ARG A 98 -1.05 -13.08 5.32
N LEU A 99 -1.87 -14.13 5.38
CA LEU A 99 -2.03 -15.11 4.29
C LEU A 99 -0.68 -15.60 3.72
N ASN A 100 0.22 -16.04 4.62
CA ASN A 100 1.57 -16.51 4.31
C ASN A 100 2.50 -15.48 3.60
N ASN A 101 2.15 -14.20 3.63
CA ASN A 101 2.99 -13.11 3.15
C ASN A 101 3.40 -12.22 4.31
N ILE A 102 4.68 -11.88 4.36
CA ILE A 102 5.24 -10.96 5.33
C ILE A 102 5.23 -9.55 4.72
N PHE A 103 4.83 -8.58 5.54
CA PHE A 103 4.72 -7.18 5.18
C PHE A 103 5.47 -6.32 6.20
N LEU A 104 6.22 -5.35 5.70
CA LEU A 104 6.73 -4.24 6.50
C LEU A 104 5.82 -3.03 6.28
N ASP A 105 5.09 -2.63 7.32
CA ASP A 105 4.29 -1.42 7.38
C ASP A 105 5.16 -0.28 7.94
N ILE A 106 5.48 0.70 7.10
CA ILE A 106 6.21 1.92 7.47
C ILE A 106 5.21 3.08 7.46
N LYS A 107 4.88 3.58 8.65
CA LYS A 107 4.02 4.75 8.79
C LYS A 107 4.88 6.01 8.80
N LEU A 108 4.54 6.97 7.96
CA LEU A 108 5.23 8.24 7.85
C LEU A 108 4.58 9.31 8.73
N ASN A 109 5.31 10.37 9.03
CA ASN A 109 4.81 11.53 9.76
C ASN A 109 3.68 12.26 9.01
N ASP A 110 3.64 12.18 7.68
CA ASP A 110 2.57 12.73 6.83
C ASP A 110 1.28 11.89 6.81
N HIS A 111 1.13 10.94 7.76
CA HIS A 111 0.02 9.99 7.87
C HIS A 111 -0.08 8.97 6.74
N ARG A 112 0.84 8.99 5.77
CA ARG A 112 0.86 7.98 4.71
C ARG A 112 1.47 6.68 5.20
N LEU A 113 0.99 5.59 4.62
CA LEU A 113 1.51 4.25 4.86
C LEU A 113 2.30 3.76 3.66
N ARG A 114 3.56 3.41 3.86
CA ARG A 114 4.35 2.62 2.91
C ARG A 114 4.34 1.16 3.36
N ARG A 115 3.67 0.31 2.61
CA ARG A 115 3.73 -1.14 2.79
C ARG A 115 4.75 -1.73 1.83
N VAL A 116 5.70 -2.50 2.36
CA VAL A 116 6.59 -3.36 1.59
C VAL A 116 6.11 -4.78 1.77
N SER A 117 5.90 -5.50 0.67
CA SER A 117 5.36 -6.86 0.67
C SER A 117 6.41 -7.88 0.26
N GLN A 118 6.21 -9.13 0.64
CA GLN A 118 7.01 -10.28 0.21
C GLN A 118 8.43 -10.28 0.76
N VAL A 119 8.57 -9.89 2.02
CA VAL A 119 9.81 -10.11 2.78
C VAL A 119 10.03 -11.62 2.94
N GLU A 120 11.28 -12.07 2.75
CA GLU A 120 11.63 -13.49 2.85
C GLU A 120 11.77 -13.95 4.31
N ASP A 121 12.43 -13.15 5.15
CA ASP A 121 12.66 -13.47 6.56
C ASP A 121 11.97 -12.45 7.49
N MET A 122 11.03 -12.93 8.31
CA MET A 122 10.31 -12.10 9.27
C MET A 122 11.11 -11.90 10.56
N GLU A 123 11.74 -12.96 11.06
CA GLU A 123 12.40 -12.96 12.36
C GLU A 123 13.63 -12.06 12.30
N GLU A 124 14.45 -12.20 11.26
CA GLU A 124 15.63 -11.35 11.06
C GLU A 124 15.25 -9.87 10.93
N LEU A 125 14.19 -9.58 10.17
CA LEU A 125 13.73 -8.20 9.97
C LEU A 125 13.16 -7.58 11.25
N GLU A 126 12.37 -8.34 11.99
CA GLU A 126 11.75 -7.87 13.24
C GLU A 126 12.81 -7.65 14.33
N GLU A 127 13.76 -8.58 14.47
CA GLU A 127 14.88 -8.46 15.41
C GLU A 127 15.79 -7.28 15.06
N TYR A 128 16.10 -7.08 13.78
CA TYR A 128 16.89 -5.93 13.33
C TYR A 128 16.18 -4.60 13.66
N ILE A 129 14.88 -4.51 13.39
CA ILE A 129 14.09 -3.31 13.68
C ILE A 129 14.03 -3.06 15.19
N LYS A 130 13.81 -4.08 16.02
CA LYS A 130 13.82 -3.95 17.48
C LYS A 130 15.18 -3.48 18.00
N THR A 131 16.27 -4.03 17.48
CA THR A 131 17.62 -3.73 17.97
C THR A 131 18.09 -2.32 17.58
N HIS A 132 17.75 -1.86 16.37
CA HIS A 132 18.29 -0.60 15.82
C HIS A 132 17.28 0.55 15.82
N TYR A 133 15.99 0.26 15.95
CA TYR A 133 14.89 1.21 15.81
C TYR A 133 13.82 1.05 16.92
N ASP A 134 14.21 0.61 18.12
CA ASP A 134 13.28 0.34 19.24
C ASP A 134 12.27 1.47 19.48
N GLY A 135 12.72 2.74 19.40
CA GLY A 135 11.87 3.93 19.55
C GLY A 135 10.83 4.17 18.44
N LEU A 136 10.92 3.45 17.32
CA LEU A 136 9.98 3.49 16.19
C LEU A 136 9.08 2.24 16.13
N THR A 137 9.26 1.27 17.04
CA THR A 137 8.38 0.11 17.11
C THR A 137 7.11 0.46 17.90
N THR A 138 5.94 0.26 17.29
CA THR A 138 4.68 0.33 18.04
C THR A 138 4.44 -1.01 18.73
N LYS A 139 4.34 -0.98 20.08
CA LYS A 139 3.85 -2.09 20.90
C LYS A 139 2.48 -2.59 20.42
#